data_AF-A0A947C6F5-F1
#
_entry.id   AF-A0A947C6F5-F1
#
_cell.length_a   1.000
_cell.length_b   1.000
_cell.length_c   1.000
_cell.angle_alpha   90.00
_cell.angle_beta   90.00
_cell.angle_gamma   90.00
#
_symmetry.space_group_name_H-M   'P 1'
#
loop_
_entity.id
_entity.type
_entity.pdbx_description
1 polymer ?
#
loop_
_entity_poly.entity_id
_entity_poly.type
_entity_poly.pdbx_seq_one_letter_code
_entity_poly.pdbx_strand_id
1 'polypeptide(L)' 'TITPEELRAYLGDKVAKWWLPERWAFIDEIPKTSVGKFDKKVLRSQHQAGKLTVIKNKGHAPT' A
#
# COMPACT_ATOMS: atom_id res chain seq x y z
N THR A 1 -6.90 8.78 12.43
CA THR A 1 -6.49 8.33 11.08
C THR A 1 -5.04 7.92 11.14
N ILE A 2 -4.70 6.74 10.60
CA ILE A 2 -3.33 6.21 10.60
C ILE A 2 -2.59 6.68 9.34
N THR A 3 -1.30 6.96 9.47
CA THR A 3 -0.44 7.44 8.39
C THR A 3 0.48 6.34 7.82
N PRO A 4 0.98 6.47 6.56
CA PRO A 4 2.01 5.60 6.02
C PRO A 4 3.27 5.51 6.88
N GLU A 5 3.69 6.61 7.48
CA GLU A 5 4.89 6.72 8.30
C GLU A 5 4.76 5.88 9.57
N GLU A 6 3.61 5.95 10.25
CA GLU A 6 3.30 5.15 11.43
C GLU A 6 3.27 3.64 11.10
N LEU A 7 2.62 3.26 9.99
CA LEU A 7 2.60 1.86 9.55
C LEU A 7 3.99 1.35 9.16
N ARG A 8 4.78 2.18 8.48
CA ARG A 8 6.15 1.83 8.10
C ARG A 8 7.04 1.66 9.33
N ALA A 9 6.94 2.54 10.32
CA ALA A 9 7.67 2.43 11.57
C ALA A 9 7.28 1.14 12.31
N TYR A 10 5.98 0.87 12.44
CA TYR A 10 5.47 -0.34 13.08
C TYR A 10 5.92 -1.64 12.40
N LEU A 11 5.94 -1.66 11.06
CA LEU A 11 6.37 -2.83 10.29
C LEU A 11 7.90 -2.98 10.25
N GLY A 12 8.66 -1.90 10.39
CA GLY A 12 10.13 -1.90 10.31
C GLY A 12 10.81 -2.80 11.34
N ASP A 13 10.15 -3.05 12.48
CA ASP A 13 10.64 -3.94 13.53
C ASP A 13 10.18 -5.40 13.35
N LYS A 14 9.36 -5.69 12.33
CA LYS A 14 8.74 -7.00 12.10
C LYS A 14 9.20 -7.70 10.82
N VAL A 15 9.64 -6.92 9.83
CA VAL A 15 10.05 -7.43 8.53
C VAL A 15 11.36 -6.79 8.08
N ALA A 16 12.02 -7.40 7.10
CA ALA A 16 13.22 -6.82 6.53
C ALA A 16 12.91 -5.46 5.88
N LYS A 17 13.82 -4.48 6.03
CA LYS A 17 13.62 -3.10 5.55
C LYS A 17 13.23 -3.02 4.07
N TRP A 18 13.73 -3.93 3.24
CA TRP A 18 13.44 -4.00 1.80
C TRP A 18 12.02 -4.49 1.46
N TRP A 19 11.26 -5.01 2.44
CA TRP A 19 9.82 -5.32 2.26
C TRP A 19 8.94 -4.10 2.44
N LEU A 20 9.45 -3.04 3.08
CA LEU A 20 8.66 -1.86 3.40
C LEU A 20 8.34 -1.09 2.11
N PRO A 21 7.06 -0.83 1.82
CA PRO A 21 6.69 -0.13 0.61
C PRO A 21 7.01 1.37 0.70
N GLU A 22 7.41 1.95 -0.42
CA GLU A 22 7.61 3.39 -0.60
C GLU A 22 6.30 4.12 -0.96
N ARG A 23 5.31 3.37 -1.46
CA ARG A 23 4.03 3.89 -1.96
C ARG A 23 2.87 3.21 -1.25
N TRP A 24 1.96 4.04 -0.75
CA TRP A 24 0.81 3.62 0.04
C TRP A 24 -0.46 4.19 -0.57
N ALA A 25 -1.56 3.45 -0.45
CA ALA A 25 -2.89 3.97 -0.75
C ALA A 25 -3.84 3.41 0.30
N PHE A 26 -4.66 4.28 0.88
CA PHE A 26 -5.73 3.89 1.79
C PHE A 26 -7.04 3.83 1.02
N ILE A 27 -7.79 2.77 1.24
CA ILE A 27 -9.09 2.51 0.63
C ILE A 27 -10.02 1.97 1.71
N ASP A 28 -11.32 2.24 1.57
CA ASP A 28 -12.32 1.77 2.53
C ASP A 28 -12.47 0.24 2.49
N GLU A 29 -12.38 -0.35 1.29
CA GLU A 29 -12.40 -1.80 1.11
C GLU A 29 -11.49 -2.26 -0.04
N ILE A 30 -10.81 -3.39 0.16
CA ILE A 30 -10.09 -4.10 -0.90
C ILE A 30 -11.10 -4.79 -1.83
N PRO A 31 -11.10 -4.50 -3.15
CA PRO A 31 -11.97 -5.19 -4.09
C PRO A 31 -11.83 -6.71 -4.01
N LYS A 32 -12.96 -7.42 -4.02
CA LYS A 32 -13.02 -8.88 -3.97
C LYS A 32 -13.75 -9.44 -5.18
N THR A 33 -13.39 -10.66 -5.57
CA THR A 33 -14.11 -11.46 -6.55
C THR A 33 -15.43 -11.97 -5.97
N SER A 34 -16.28 -12.57 -6.81
CA SER A 34 -17.55 -13.19 -6.38
C SER A 34 -17.40 -14.25 -5.28
N VAL A 35 -16.22 -14.86 -5.15
CA VAL A 35 -15.88 -15.85 -4.10
C VAL A 35 -15.05 -15.25 -2.95
N GLY A 36 -15.01 -13.91 -2.84
CA GLY A 36 -14.41 -13.20 -1.72
C GLY A 36 -12.88 -13.09 -1.73
N LYS A 37 -12.19 -13.53 -2.79
CA LYS A 37 -10.73 -13.39 -2.92
C LYS A 37 -10.38 -11.97 -3.39
N PHE A 38 -9.20 -11.46 -3.04
CA PHE A 38 -8.78 -10.13 -3.50
C PHE A 38 -8.66 -10.07 -5.03
N ASP A 39 -9.32 -9.09 -5.63
CA ASP A 39 -9.28 -8.86 -7.06
C ASP A 39 -8.15 -7.90 -7.43
N LYS A 40 -6.98 -8.49 -7.72
CA LYS A 40 -5.80 -7.73 -8.15
C LYS A 40 -5.97 -7.08 -9.52
N LYS A 41 -6.87 -7.58 -10.39
CA LYS A 41 -7.09 -6.97 -11.72
C LYS A 41 -7.78 -5.63 -11.56
N VAL A 42 -8.85 -5.60 -10.76
CA VAL A 42 -9.58 -4.36 -10.45
C VAL A 42 -8.67 -3.37 -9.73
N LEU A 43 -7.90 -3.81 -8.73
CA LEU A 43 -6.99 -2.92 -8.00
C LEU A 43 -5.94 -2.27 -8.91
N ARG A 44 -5.35 -3.01 -9.86
CA ARG A 44 -4.40 -2.46 -10.83
C ARG A 44 -5.07 -1.49 -11.81
N SER A 45 -6.28 -1.80 -12.26
CA SER A 45 -7.05 -0.90 -13.13
C SER A 45 -7.39 0.41 -12.43
N GLN A 46 -7.83 0.35 -11.17
CA GLN A 46 -8.09 1.54 -10.35
C GLN A 46 -6.82 2.39 -10.16
N HIS A 47 -5.68 1.74 -9.89
CA HIS A 47 -4.39 2.42 -9.79
C HIS A 47 -4.00 3.11 -11.10
N GLN A 48 -4.11 2.42 -12.24
CA GLN A 48 -3.82 2.99 -13.57
C GLN A 48 -4.74 4.15 -13.94
N ALA A 49 -6.01 4.06 -13.53
CA ALA A 49 -7.00 5.12 -13.74
C ALA A 49 -6.89 6.29 -12.74
N GLY A 50 -5.89 6.29 -11.85
CA GLY A 50 -5.68 7.35 -10.85
C GLY A 50 -6.75 7.40 -9.75
N LYS A 51 -7.55 6.33 -9.59
CA LYS A 51 -8.62 6.26 -8.58
C LYS A 51 -8.09 6.01 -7.17
N LEU A 52 -6.82 5.63 -7.04
CA LEU A 52 -6.16 5.43 -5.76
C LEU A 52 -5.28 6.64 -5.45
N THR A 53 -5.54 7.32 -4.34
CA THR A 53 -4.68 8.40 -3.86
C THR A 53 -3.39 7.81 -3.30
N VAL A 54 -2.34 7.80 -4.13
CA VAL A 54 -1.04 7.24 -3.76
C VAL A 54 -0.21 8.26 -3.00
N ILE A 55 0.14 7.91 -1.76
CA ILE A 55 1.03 8.67 -0.89
C ILE A 55 2.43 8.07 -0.99
N LYS A 56 3.41 8.90 -1.34
CA LYS A 56 4.83 8.50 -1.36
C LYS A 56 5.45 8.81 0.00
N ASN A 57 6.01 7.80 0.65
CA ASN A 57 6.85 8.00 1.81
C ASN A 57 8.30 8.24 1.33
N LYS A 58 8.96 9.29 1.84
CA LYS A 58 10.39 9.54 1.57
C LYS A 58 11.24 8.58 2.41
N GLY A 59 11.26 7.29 2.06
CA GLY A 59 11.91 6.26 2.86
C GLY A 59 13.28 5.81 2.35
N HIS A 60 14.35 6.32 2.98
CA HIS A 60 15.77 5.87 2.96
C HIS A 60 16.47 5.82 1.59
N ALA A 61 17.36 6.79 1.34
CA ALA A 61 18.32 6.73 0.23
C ALA A 61 19.19 5.46 0.36
N PRO A 62 19.47 4.74 -0.74
CA PRO A 62 20.35 3.58 -0.68
C PRO A 62 21.74 4.04 -0.19
N THR A 63 22.17 3.48 0.94
CA THR A 63 23.56 3.56 1.40
C THR A 63 24.48 2.87 0.41
#